data_AF-A0A0A1TP39-F1
#
_entry.id   AF-A0A0A1TP39-F1
#
_cell.length_a   1.000
_cell.length_b   1.000
_cell.length_c   1.000
_cell.angle_alpha   90.00
_cell.angle_beta   90.00
_cell.angle_gamma   90.00
#
_symmetry.space_group_name_H-M   'P 1'
#
loop_
_entity.id
_entity.type
_entity.pdbx_description
1 polymer ?
#
loop_
_entity_poly.entity_id
_entity_poly.type
_entity_poly.pdbx_seq_one_letter_code
_entity_poly.pdbx_strand_id
1 'polypeptide(L)'
;MPSPVNPQLQSPLFSLPYEIRLHIYTHLYTISSSPISLRCSPPSTPSSLSLLATCRRAAEAEHHLYELNTFEAPFDDPSHLAKFIATTPLTRRRWIHSVYIQVPSGGMMLGLLASLREGLPGLRQLTVRRRKNIHYVNLSDWTLLMANMVDELRGMKNLVQFEIAMPRPVMPLTDWEKLRKSKLQVIDDTLRAAARHNQTV
;
A
#
# COMPACT_ATOMS: atom_id res chain seq x y z
N MET A 1 36.40 26.88 -11.56
CA MET A 1 36.13 25.84 -12.57
C MET A 1 34.62 25.76 -12.80
N PRO A 2 34.13 25.71 -14.05
CA PRO A 2 32.71 25.54 -14.29
C PRO A 2 32.29 24.15 -13.79
N SER A 3 31.30 24.11 -12.91
CA SER A 3 30.70 22.84 -12.45
C SER A 3 30.13 22.09 -13.65
N PRO A 4 30.32 20.76 -13.75
CA PRO A 4 29.80 19.99 -14.87
C PRO A 4 28.28 20.10 -14.96
N VAL A 5 27.77 20.20 -16.19
CA VAL A 5 26.33 20.35 -16.52
C VAL A 5 25.48 19.19 -15.98
N ASN A 6 26.09 18.01 -15.77
CA ASN A 6 25.44 16.89 -15.08
C ASN A 6 26.47 15.96 -14.40
N PRO A 7 26.87 16.20 -13.13
CA PRO A 7 27.90 15.40 -12.43
C PRO A 7 27.53 13.92 -12.29
N GLN A 8 26.25 13.57 -12.39
CA GLN A 8 25.79 12.19 -12.30
C GLN A 8 26.12 11.33 -13.52
N LEU A 9 26.30 11.92 -14.71
CA LEU A 9 26.73 11.14 -15.88
C LEU A 9 28.16 10.59 -15.73
N GLN A 10 28.91 11.11 -14.75
CA GLN A 10 30.24 10.62 -14.39
C GLN A 10 30.20 9.56 -13.28
N SER A 11 29.01 9.21 -12.77
CA SER A 11 28.89 8.13 -11.77
C SER A 11 29.25 6.79 -12.41
N PRO A 12 30.09 5.96 -11.76
CA PRO A 12 30.41 4.60 -12.20
C PRO A 12 29.17 3.71 -12.37
N LEU A 13 28.05 4.05 -11.73
CA LEU A 13 26.80 3.34 -11.93
C LEU A 13 26.32 3.44 -13.39
N PHE A 14 26.48 4.60 -14.04
CA PHE A 14 26.00 4.82 -15.40
C PHE A 14 26.96 4.33 -16.49
N SER A 15 28.18 3.93 -16.14
CA SER A 15 29.07 3.21 -17.07
C SER A 15 28.71 1.73 -17.20
N LEU A 16 27.87 1.19 -16.30
CA LEU A 16 27.39 -0.18 -16.38
C LEU A 16 26.30 -0.35 -17.47
N PRO A 17 26.19 -1.54 -18.08
CA PRO A 17 25.06 -1.89 -18.95
C PRO A 17 23.73 -1.71 -18.23
N TYR A 18 22.68 -1.41 -19.00
CA TYR A 18 21.34 -1.17 -18.49
C TYR A 18 20.84 -2.30 -17.60
N GLU A 19 21.06 -3.54 -18.03
CA GLU A 19 20.63 -4.77 -17.37
C GLU A 19 21.27 -4.91 -15.99
N ILE A 20 22.54 -4.52 -15.86
CA ILE A 20 23.26 -4.57 -14.58
C ILE A 20 22.73 -3.49 -13.64
N ARG A 21 22.48 -2.28 -14.14
CA ARG A 21 21.86 -1.22 -13.34
C ARG A 21 20.48 -1.63 -12.84
N LEU A 22 19.70 -2.28 -13.69
CA LEU A 22 18.39 -2.83 -13.36
C LEU A 22 18.47 -3.83 -12.21
N HIS A 23 19.40 -4.78 -12.29
CA HIS A 23 19.64 -5.74 -11.21
C HIS A 23 20.02 -5.05 -9.90
N ILE A 24 20.87 -4.02 -9.96
CA ILE A 24 21.25 -3.23 -8.78
C ILE A 24 20.03 -2.53 -8.19
N TYR A 25 19.20 -1.86 -9.00
CA TYR A 25 17.98 -1.20 -8.53
C TYR A 25 17.01 -2.18 -7.88
N THR A 26 16.71 -3.29 -8.56
CA THR A 26 15.84 -4.34 -8.02
C THR A 26 16.38 -4.88 -6.71
N HIS A 27 17.67 -5.16 -6.62
CA HIS A 27 18.28 -5.65 -5.38
C HIS A 27 18.18 -4.62 -4.25
N LEU A 28 18.48 -3.35 -4.51
CA LEU A 28 18.38 -2.27 -3.50
C LEU A 28 16.95 -2.06 -3.01
N TYR A 29 15.96 -2.10 -3.90
CA TYR A 29 14.55 -1.94 -3.54
C TYR A 29 13.96 -3.17 -2.86
N THR A 30 14.55 -4.36 -3.03
CA THR A 30 14.07 -5.60 -2.39
C THR A 30 14.71 -5.87 -1.03
N ILE A 31 15.98 -5.50 -0.81
CA ILE A 31 16.70 -5.76 0.47
C ILE A 31 16.10 -4.96 1.65
N SER A 32 15.59 -3.75 1.40
CA SER A 32 15.31 -2.76 2.46
C SER A 32 13.84 -2.36 2.56
N SER A 33 12.90 -3.20 2.14
CA SER A 33 11.50 -2.77 1.94
C SER A 33 10.68 -2.70 3.24
N SER A 34 11.05 -1.80 4.15
CA SER A 34 10.04 -1.19 5.01
C SER A 34 9.05 -0.44 4.12
N PRO A 35 7.72 -0.50 4.38
CA PRO A 35 6.75 0.21 3.56
C PRO A 35 7.10 1.69 3.40
N ILE A 36 6.97 2.22 2.18
CA ILE A 36 7.19 3.63 1.90
C ILE A 36 6.01 4.40 2.48
N SER A 37 6.25 5.16 3.55
CA SER A 37 5.22 6.00 4.15
C SER A 37 4.81 7.13 3.20
N LEU A 38 3.51 7.27 2.96
CA LEU A 38 2.91 8.35 2.17
C LEU A 38 2.84 9.69 2.93
N ARG A 39 3.55 9.85 4.06
CA ARG A 39 3.64 11.15 4.73
C ARG A 39 4.39 12.12 3.82
N CYS A 40 3.80 13.29 3.59
CA CYS A 40 4.42 14.39 2.82
C CYS A 40 5.63 15.06 3.53
N SER A 41 6.13 14.52 4.64
CA SER A 41 7.27 15.07 5.37
C SER A 41 8.53 14.28 5.01
N PRO A 42 9.66 14.96 4.73
CA PRO A 42 10.90 14.26 4.42
C PRO A 42 11.28 13.38 5.62
N PRO A 43 11.53 12.08 5.41
CA PRO A 43 12.02 11.23 6.49
C PRO A 43 13.36 11.77 6.97
N SER A 44 13.55 11.77 8.30
CA SER A 44 14.84 12.11 8.95
C SER A 44 15.92 11.06 8.67
N THR A 45 15.56 9.92 8.09
CA THR A 45 16.44 8.88 7.60
C THR A 45 16.57 8.98 6.06
N PRO A 46 17.76 8.68 5.50
CA PRO A 46 17.92 8.60 4.04
C PRO A 46 16.99 7.52 3.51
N SER A 47 15.87 7.94 2.94
CA SER A 47 14.89 7.09 2.29
C SER A 47 15.56 6.28 1.17
N SER A 48 15.04 5.12 0.80
CA SER A 48 15.40 4.45 -0.47
C SER A 48 15.21 5.38 -1.70
N LEU A 49 14.43 6.45 -1.54
CA LEU A 49 14.28 7.56 -2.49
C LEU A 49 15.51 8.50 -2.54
N SER A 50 16.41 8.48 -1.56
CA SER A 50 17.68 9.24 -1.59
C SER A 50 18.65 8.71 -2.66
N LEU A 51 18.53 7.42 -3.02
CA LEU A 51 19.18 6.83 -4.20
C LEU A 51 18.60 7.38 -5.51
N LEU A 52 17.31 7.72 -5.55
CA LEU A 52 16.72 8.43 -6.70
C LEU A 52 17.14 9.91 -6.72
N ALA A 53 17.28 10.55 -5.56
CA ALA A 53 17.80 11.92 -5.47
C ALA A 53 19.26 12.02 -5.97
N THR A 54 20.04 10.96 -5.82
CA THR A 54 21.41 10.85 -6.36
C THR A 54 21.46 10.48 -7.84
N CYS A 55 20.34 10.14 -8.48
CA CYS A 55 20.26 9.81 -9.91
C CYS A 55 19.21 10.68 -10.62
N ARG A 56 19.56 11.82 -11.24
CA ARG A 56 18.64 12.64 -12.09
C ARG A 56 18.08 11.85 -13.28
N ARG A 57 18.63 10.68 -13.61
CA ARG A 57 18.00 9.68 -14.50
C ARG A 57 16.97 8.81 -13.76
N ALA A 58 16.24 9.44 -12.82
CA ALA A 58 15.24 8.83 -11.98
C ALA A 58 14.17 8.05 -12.78
N ALA A 59 13.91 8.41 -14.04
CA ALA A 59 12.92 7.72 -14.87
C ALA A 59 13.17 6.20 -15.03
N GLU A 60 14.45 5.77 -15.05
CA GLU A 60 14.81 4.35 -15.23
C GLU A 60 14.44 3.49 -14.00
N ALA A 61 14.69 4.03 -12.82
CA ALA A 61 14.49 3.36 -11.53
C ALA A 61 13.13 3.71 -10.89
N GLU A 62 12.48 4.79 -11.30
CA GLU A 62 11.20 5.26 -10.77
C GLU A 62 10.09 4.22 -10.99
N HIS A 63 10.07 3.58 -12.17
CA HIS A 63 9.13 2.49 -12.43
C HIS A 63 9.30 1.34 -11.43
N HIS A 64 10.54 0.90 -11.20
CA HIS A 64 10.89 -0.18 -10.28
C HIS A 64 10.58 0.18 -8.83
N LEU A 65 10.73 1.46 -8.45
CA LEU A 65 10.31 1.94 -7.14
C LEU A 65 8.82 1.69 -6.92
N TYR A 66 7.96 2.14 -7.85
CA TYR A 66 6.52 1.99 -7.67
C TYR A 66 6.06 0.53 -7.74
N GLU A 67 6.66 -0.26 -8.62
CA GLU A 67 6.30 -1.66 -8.83
C GLU A 67 6.73 -2.57 -7.68
N LEU A 68 7.94 -2.39 -7.15
CA LEU A 68 8.54 -3.32 -6.19
C LEU A 68 8.26 -2.96 -4.73
N ASN A 69 7.83 -1.74 -4.44
CA ASN A 69 7.64 -1.30 -3.05
C ASN A 69 6.17 -1.32 -2.62
N THR A 70 5.97 -1.55 -1.32
CA THR A 70 4.69 -1.36 -0.66
C THR A 70 4.55 0.08 -0.19
N PHE A 71 3.44 0.73 -0.52
CA PHE A 71 3.13 2.08 -0.03
C PHE A 71 2.22 2.01 1.19
N GLU A 72 2.59 2.67 2.27
CA GLU A 72 1.81 2.72 3.51
C GLU A 72 1.14 4.09 3.66
N ALA A 73 -0.19 4.08 3.69
CA ALA A 73 -0.94 5.25 4.14
C ALA A 73 -0.71 5.43 5.66
N PRO A 74 -0.12 6.54 6.10
CA PRO A 74 0.21 6.73 7.49
C PRO A 74 -1.01 6.70 8.38
N PHE A 75 -0.79 6.17 9.58
CA PHE A 75 -1.78 5.95 10.62
C PHE A 75 -2.70 7.17 10.84
N ASP A 76 -2.15 8.37 10.95
CA ASP A 76 -2.87 9.48 11.60
C ASP A 76 -3.92 10.16 10.73
N ASP A 77 -3.78 10.10 9.40
CA ASP A 77 -4.69 10.81 8.51
C ASP A 77 -4.90 10.05 7.18
N PRO A 78 -6.09 9.48 6.95
CA PRO A 78 -6.43 8.82 5.69
C PRO A 78 -6.43 9.77 4.49
N SER A 79 -6.50 11.09 4.70
CA SER A 79 -6.43 12.08 3.61
C SER A 79 -5.10 12.03 2.86
N HIS A 80 -4.03 11.51 3.47
CA HIS A 80 -2.74 11.34 2.80
C HIS A 80 -2.83 10.40 1.60
N LEU A 81 -3.61 9.32 1.67
CA LEU A 81 -3.79 8.43 0.52
C LEU A 81 -4.53 9.16 -0.61
N ALA A 82 -5.61 9.87 -0.28
CA ALA A 82 -6.38 10.63 -1.26
C ALA A 82 -5.54 11.75 -1.91
N LYS A 83 -4.77 12.49 -1.11
CA LYS A 83 -3.82 13.51 -1.58
C LYS A 83 -2.74 12.88 -2.47
N PHE A 84 -2.15 11.78 -2.04
CA PHE A 84 -1.14 11.06 -2.81
C PHE A 84 -1.67 10.59 -4.16
N ILE A 85 -2.87 9.99 -4.18
CA ILE A 85 -3.54 9.62 -5.42
C ILE A 85 -3.72 10.88 -6.26
N ALA A 86 -4.34 11.94 -5.74
CA ALA A 86 -4.62 13.17 -6.50
C ALA A 86 -3.36 13.82 -7.11
N THR A 87 -2.24 13.86 -6.38
CA THR A 87 -1.00 14.52 -6.82
C THR A 87 -0.09 13.62 -7.65
N THR A 88 -0.24 12.30 -7.58
CA THR A 88 0.58 11.36 -8.36
C THR A 88 0.06 11.27 -9.80
N PRO A 89 0.90 11.43 -10.84
CA PRO A 89 0.49 11.22 -12.23
C PRO A 89 -0.06 9.82 -12.50
N LEU A 90 -1.06 9.70 -13.38
CA LEU A 90 -1.70 8.42 -13.72
C LEU A 90 -0.70 7.35 -14.18
N THR A 91 0.33 7.73 -14.93
CA THR A 91 1.40 6.84 -15.37
C THR A 91 2.10 6.15 -14.21
N ARG A 92 2.35 6.86 -13.11
CA ARG A 92 2.96 6.31 -11.89
C ARG A 92 1.98 5.47 -11.09
N ARG A 93 0.70 5.88 -11.00
CA ARG A 93 -0.34 5.13 -10.29
C ARG A 93 -0.54 3.71 -10.84
N ARG A 94 -0.32 3.51 -12.14
CA ARG A 94 -0.39 2.18 -12.79
C ARG A 94 0.67 1.21 -12.31
N TRP A 95 1.79 1.73 -11.80
CA TRP A 95 2.89 0.91 -11.30
C TRP A 95 2.77 0.61 -9.81
N ILE A 96 1.78 1.18 -9.11
CA ILE A 96 1.58 0.93 -7.69
C ILE A 96 0.86 -0.40 -7.53
N HIS A 97 1.62 -1.43 -7.18
CA HIS A 97 1.10 -2.79 -7.08
C HIS A 97 0.76 -3.21 -5.66
N SER A 98 1.39 -2.64 -4.63
CA SER A 98 1.22 -3.07 -3.25
C SER A 98 0.93 -1.87 -2.34
N VAL A 99 -0.20 -1.92 -1.63
CA VAL A 99 -0.60 -0.88 -0.68
C VAL A 99 -0.97 -1.52 0.65
N TYR A 100 -0.51 -0.86 1.71
CA TYR A 100 -0.87 -1.17 3.08
C TYR A 100 -1.64 0.02 3.67
N ILE A 101 -2.83 -0.25 4.22
CA ILE A 101 -3.67 0.77 4.86
C ILE A 101 -4.08 0.39 6.27
N GLN A 102 -4.33 1.40 7.09
CA GLN A 102 -4.85 1.22 8.44
C GLN A 102 -6.18 1.89 8.63
N VAL A 103 -7.16 1.15 9.16
CA VAL A 103 -8.56 1.58 9.21
C VAL A 103 -9.12 1.51 10.63
N PRO A 104 -9.71 2.60 11.16
CA PRO A 104 -10.33 2.62 12.48
C PRO A 104 -11.77 2.08 12.49
N SER A 105 -12.43 2.08 11.33
CA SER A 105 -13.85 1.75 11.17
C SER A 105 -14.13 1.16 9.78
N GLY A 106 -15.28 0.49 9.65
CA GLY A 106 -15.79 0.00 8.36
C GLY A 106 -16.09 1.14 7.40
N GLY A 107 -16.68 2.25 7.88
CA GLY A 107 -16.92 3.44 7.05
C GLY A 107 -15.66 4.00 6.40
N MET A 108 -14.55 4.08 7.17
CA MET A 108 -13.28 4.55 6.61
C MET A 108 -12.67 3.53 5.65
N MET A 109 -12.80 2.24 5.93
CA MET A 109 -12.37 1.20 5.00
C MET A 109 -13.10 1.31 3.66
N LEU A 110 -14.42 1.48 3.67
CA LEU A 110 -15.20 1.63 2.45
C LEU A 110 -14.73 2.84 1.62
N GLY A 111 -14.57 4.01 2.24
CA GLY A 111 -14.09 5.21 1.54
C GLY A 111 -12.68 5.05 0.94
N LEU A 112 -11.79 4.35 1.65
CA LEU A 112 -10.45 4.04 1.14
C LEU A 112 -10.49 3.02 0.01
N LEU A 113 -11.34 1.99 0.08
CA LEU A 113 -11.52 1.03 -1.01
C LEU A 113 -12.00 1.73 -2.29
N ALA A 114 -13.00 2.60 -2.19
CA ALA A 114 -13.47 3.39 -3.34
C ALA A 114 -12.35 4.25 -3.95
N SER A 115 -11.58 4.93 -3.09
CA SER A 115 -10.44 5.74 -3.52
C SER A 115 -9.35 4.91 -4.21
N LEU A 116 -9.06 3.71 -3.69
CA LEU A 116 -8.07 2.79 -4.27
C LEU A 116 -8.54 2.23 -5.61
N ARG A 117 -9.82 1.85 -5.73
CA ARG A 117 -10.41 1.31 -6.95
C ARG A 117 -10.28 2.30 -8.11
N GLU A 118 -10.58 3.56 -7.86
CA GLU A 118 -10.53 4.62 -8.87
C GLU A 118 -9.12 5.17 -9.08
N GLY A 119 -8.33 5.22 -8.01
CA GLY A 119 -7.04 5.88 -7.99
C GLY A 119 -5.88 5.01 -8.46
N LEU A 120 -5.89 3.71 -8.16
CA LEU A 120 -4.74 2.81 -8.33
C LEU A 120 -5.11 1.61 -9.23
N PRO A 121 -5.21 1.81 -10.55
CA PRO A 121 -5.63 0.76 -11.47
C PRO A 121 -4.66 -0.43 -11.52
N GLY A 122 -3.41 -0.27 -11.12
CA GLY A 122 -2.40 -1.34 -11.09
C GLY A 122 -2.39 -2.17 -9.80
N LEU A 123 -3.24 -1.86 -8.82
CA LEU A 123 -3.14 -2.48 -7.49
C LEU A 123 -3.36 -4.00 -7.56
N ARG A 124 -2.34 -4.75 -7.11
CA ARG A 124 -2.33 -6.22 -7.05
C ARG A 124 -2.39 -6.78 -5.65
N GLN A 125 -1.89 -6.05 -4.67
CA GLN A 125 -1.85 -6.45 -3.27
C GLN A 125 -2.38 -5.34 -2.38
N LEU A 126 -3.35 -5.67 -1.55
CA LEU A 126 -3.91 -4.78 -0.55
C LEU A 126 -3.88 -5.45 0.82
N THR A 127 -3.13 -4.87 1.76
CA THR A 127 -3.12 -5.29 3.15
C THR A 127 -3.82 -4.24 4.00
N VAL A 128 -4.85 -4.66 4.72
CA VAL A 128 -5.65 -3.80 5.60
C VAL A 128 -5.40 -4.19 7.05
N ARG A 129 -5.01 -3.23 7.88
CA ARG A 129 -4.91 -3.42 9.33
C ARG A 129 -5.98 -2.62 10.05
N ARG A 130 -6.78 -3.29 10.88
CA ARG A 130 -7.67 -2.59 11.81
C ARG A 130 -6.85 -1.86 12.87
N ARG A 131 -7.21 -0.62 13.21
CA ARG A 131 -6.53 0.11 14.30
C ARG A 131 -7.00 -0.38 15.67
N LYS A 132 -8.27 -0.75 15.78
CA LYS A 132 -8.88 -1.25 17.02
C LYS A 132 -8.80 -2.77 17.08
N ASN A 133 -8.43 -3.28 18.25
CA ASN A 133 -8.56 -4.71 18.56
C ASN A 133 -10.04 -5.07 18.82
N ILE A 134 -10.29 -6.34 19.14
CA ILE A 134 -11.65 -6.88 19.31
C ILE A 134 -12.44 -6.22 20.45
N HIS A 135 -11.77 -5.69 21.48
CA HIS A 135 -12.43 -5.02 22.60
C HIS A 135 -13.16 -3.75 22.12
N TYR A 136 -12.51 -2.99 21.24
CA TYR A 136 -12.95 -1.65 20.84
C TYR A 136 -13.55 -1.56 19.43
N VAL A 137 -13.53 -2.64 18.65
CA VAL A 137 -14.07 -2.63 17.27
C VAL A 137 -15.60 -2.52 17.28
N ASN A 138 -16.15 -1.56 16.53
CA ASN A 138 -17.60 -1.45 16.36
C ASN A 138 -18.07 -2.45 15.30
N LEU A 139 -18.45 -3.66 15.70
CA LEU A 139 -18.83 -4.73 14.77
C LEU A 139 -20.00 -4.34 13.84
N SER A 140 -20.98 -3.58 14.35
CA SER A 140 -22.17 -3.20 13.59
C SER A 140 -21.85 -2.37 12.35
N ASP A 141 -20.88 -1.46 12.47
CA ASP A 141 -20.40 -0.64 11.35
C ASP A 141 -19.77 -1.49 10.23
N TRP A 142 -19.02 -2.53 10.60
CA TRP A 142 -18.45 -3.47 9.64
C TRP A 142 -19.51 -4.34 8.98
N THR A 143 -20.49 -4.83 9.75
CA THR A 143 -21.57 -5.67 9.23
C THR A 143 -22.45 -4.90 8.26
N LEU A 144 -22.86 -3.67 8.61
CA LEU A 144 -23.75 -2.86 7.79
C LEU A 144 -23.15 -2.52 6.42
N LEU A 145 -21.85 -2.26 6.38
CA LEU A 145 -21.14 -1.83 5.19
C LEU A 145 -20.46 -2.96 4.42
N MET A 146 -20.60 -4.21 4.90
CA MET A 146 -19.93 -5.37 4.32
C MET A 146 -20.27 -5.55 2.83
N ALA A 147 -21.55 -5.40 2.46
CA ALA A 147 -21.98 -5.54 1.08
C ALA A 147 -21.29 -4.53 0.15
N ASN A 148 -21.25 -3.25 0.55
CA ASN A 148 -20.58 -2.21 -0.21
C ASN A 148 -19.06 -2.47 -0.32
N MET A 149 -18.41 -2.93 0.76
CA MET A 149 -16.99 -3.27 0.70
C MET A 149 -16.70 -4.45 -0.24
N VAL A 150 -17.60 -5.45 -0.28
CA VAL A 150 -17.52 -6.57 -1.22
C VAL A 150 -17.60 -6.07 -2.67
N ASP A 151 -18.53 -5.16 -2.96
CA ASP A 151 -18.68 -4.60 -4.31
C ASP A 151 -17.46 -3.77 -4.71
N GLU A 152 -16.90 -2.98 -3.79
CA GLU A 152 -15.66 -2.25 -4.04
C GLU A 152 -14.48 -3.17 -4.35
N LEU A 153 -14.31 -4.26 -3.59
CA LEU A 153 -13.25 -5.26 -3.82
C LEU A 153 -13.44 -6.01 -5.15
N ARG A 154 -14.67 -6.39 -5.50
CA ARG A 154 -14.97 -7.00 -6.82
C ARG A 154 -14.69 -6.03 -7.98
N GLY A 155 -14.85 -4.72 -7.75
CA GLY A 155 -14.48 -3.69 -8.72
C GLY A 155 -12.98 -3.58 -8.98
N MET A 156 -12.12 -4.07 -8.07
CA MET A 156 -10.66 -4.03 -8.20
C MET A 156 -10.12 -5.19 -9.04
N LYS A 157 -10.28 -5.10 -10.37
CA LYS A 157 -9.99 -6.19 -11.32
C LYS A 157 -8.58 -6.79 -11.24
N ASN A 158 -7.57 -5.98 -10.90
CA ASN A 158 -6.17 -6.43 -10.85
C ASN A 158 -5.75 -6.93 -9.46
N LEU A 159 -6.64 -6.87 -8.47
CA LEU A 159 -6.33 -7.27 -7.10
C LEU A 159 -6.19 -8.80 -7.01
N VAL A 160 -4.97 -9.25 -6.75
CA VAL A 160 -4.63 -10.66 -6.57
C VAL A 160 -4.63 -11.00 -5.08
N GLN A 161 -3.96 -10.22 -4.24
CA GLN A 161 -3.81 -10.54 -2.82
C GLN A 161 -4.56 -9.53 -1.96
N PHE A 162 -5.47 -10.02 -1.12
CA PHE A 162 -6.14 -9.22 -0.11
C PHE A 162 -5.95 -9.85 1.26
N GLU A 163 -5.40 -9.05 2.17
CA GLU A 163 -5.22 -9.44 3.56
C GLU A 163 -5.88 -8.43 4.47
N ILE A 164 -6.55 -8.95 5.50
CA ILE A 164 -7.08 -8.12 6.57
C ILE A 164 -6.66 -8.71 7.91
N ALA A 165 -6.07 -7.85 8.75
CA ALA A 165 -5.51 -8.21 10.03
C ALA A 165 -6.06 -7.31 11.14
N MET A 166 -6.20 -7.90 12.33
CA MET A 166 -6.58 -7.19 13.55
C MET A 166 -5.41 -7.21 14.55
N PRO A 167 -5.19 -6.14 15.32
CA PRO A 167 -4.18 -6.15 16.37
C PRO A 167 -4.48 -7.24 17.40
N ARG A 168 -3.42 -7.89 17.90
CA ARG A 168 -3.57 -8.91 18.93
C ARG A 168 -4.13 -8.29 20.22
N PRO A 169 -5.06 -8.95 20.91
CA PRO A 169 -5.54 -8.49 22.21
C PRO A 169 -4.40 -8.60 23.23
N VAL A 170 -4.30 -7.61 24.12
CA VAL A 170 -3.32 -7.61 25.23
C VAL A 170 -3.81 -8.46 26.39
N MET A 171 -5.13 -8.59 26.52
CA MET A 171 -5.81 -9.36 27.56
C MET A 171 -6.50 -10.60 26.98
N PRO A 172 -6.74 -11.64 27.79
CA PRO A 172 -7.57 -12.78 27.39
C PRO A 172 -8.97 -12.35 26.96
N LEU A 173 -9.54 -13.06 25.99
CA LEU A 173 -10.89 -12.77 25.51
C LEU A 173 -11.95 -13.40 26.41
N THR A 174 -12.94 -12.60 26.79
CA THR A 174 -14.19 -13.11 27.35
C THR A 174 -14.98 -13.91 26.31
N ASP A 175 -15.94 -14.73 26.74
CA ASP A 175 -16.74 -15.54 25.81
C ASP A 175 -17.56 -14.69 24.83
N TRP A 176 -18.06 -13.54 25.29
CA TRP A 176 -18.70 -12.55 24.44
C TRP A 176 -17.75 -11.99 23.37
N GLU A 177 -16.49 -11.73 23.71
CA GLU A 177 -15.49 -11.24 22.75
C GLU A 177 -15.04 -12.32 21.78
N LYS A 178 -14.99 -13.59 22.21
CA LYS A 178 -14.78 -14.73 21.30
C LYS A 178 -15.91 -14.81 20.27
N LEU A 179 -17.16 -14.63 20.69
CA LEU A 179 -18.30 -14.59 19.79
C LEU A 179 -18.21 -13.41 18.81
N ARG A 180 -17.88 -12.21 19.29
CA ARG A 180 -17.64 -11.04 18.42
C ARG A 180 -16.52 -11.29 17.43
N LYS A 181 -15.42 -11.92 17.87
CA LYS A 181 -14.29 -12.28 17.00
C LYS A 181 -14.73 -13.25 15.91
N SER A 182 -15.53 -14.26 16.26
CA SER A 182 -16.08 -15.20 15.28
C SER A 182 -16.94 -14.49 14.23
N LYS A 183 -17.80 -13.55 14.64
CA LYS A 183 -18.60 -12.76 13.69
C LYS A 183 -17.73 -11.89 12.78
N LEU A 184 -16.70 -11.26 13.33
CA LEU A 184 -15.76 -10.47 12.55
C LEU A 184 -14.95 -11.33 11.57
N GLN A 185 -14.62 -12.56 11.95
CA GLN A 185 -13.94 -13.51 11.08
C GLN A 185 -14.79 -13.85 9.85
N VAL A 186 -16.11 -14.03 10.02
CA VAL A 186 -17.04 -14.25 8.88
C VAL A 186 -17.00 -13.07 7.91
N ILE A 187 -16.95 -11.83 8.43
CA ILE A 187 -16.79 -10.62 7.60
C ILE A 187 -15.45 -10.67 6.85
N ASP A 188 -14.36 -10.98 7.55
CA ASP A 188 -13.02 -11.07 6.95
C ASP A 188 -12.95 -12.11 5.83
N ASP A 189 -13.52 -13.29 6.06
CA ASP A 189 -13.54 -14.38 5.09
C ASP A 189 -14.39 -14.01 3.87
N THR A 190 -15.50 -13.31 4.08
CA THR A 190 -16.35 -12.80 2.99
C THR A 190 -15.59 -11.78 2.13
N LEU A 191 -14.87 -10.85 2.76
CA LEU A 191 -14.05 -9.86 2.04
C LEU A 191 -12.88 -10.52 1.29
N ARG A 192 -12.21 -11.50 1.90
CA ARG A 192 -11.15 -12.28 1.22
C ARG A 192 -11.70 -13.06 0.03
N ALA A 193 -12.87 -13.67 0.16
CA ALA A 193 -13.52 -14.38 -0.94
C ALA A 193 -13.89 -13.43 -2.09
N ALA A 194 -14.39 -12.24 -1.77
CA ALA A 194 -14.72 -11.21 -2.77
C ALA A 194 -13.48 -10.77 -3.58
N ALA A 195 -12.33 -10.58 -2.93
CA ALA A 195 -11.09 -10.25 -3.61
C ALA A 195 -10.54 -11.40 -4.48
N ARG A 196 -10.72 -12.66 -4.06
CA ARG A 196 -10.27 -13.84 -4.84
C ARG A 196 -11.08 -14.09 -6.10
N HIS A 197 -12.35 -13.67 -6.13
CA HIS A 197 -13.21 -13.83 -7.32
C HIS A 197 -12.60 -13.17 -8.57
N ASN A 198 -11.75 -12.15 -8.40
CA ASN A 198 -11.08 -11.48 -9.51
C ASN A 198 -9.93 -12.30 -10.13
N GLN A 199 -9.54 -13.44 -9.53
CA GLN A 199 -8.49 -14.31 -10.06
C GLN A 199 -9.01 -15.39 -11.02
N THR A 200 -10.32 -15.66 -11.01
CA THR A 200 -10.94 -16.78 -11.72
C THR A 200 -11.63 -16.38 -13.04
N VAL A 201 -11.58 -15.10 -13.40
CA VAL A 201 -12.17 -14.52 -14.62
C VAL A 201 -11.05 -13.93 -15.46
#